data_AF-A0A6A3DBX0-F1
#
_entry.id   AF-A0A6A3DBX0-F1
#
_cell.length_a   1.000
_cell.length_b   1.000
_cell.length_c   1.000
_cell.angle_alpha   90.00
_cell.angle_beta   90.00
_cell.angle_gamma   90.00
#
_symmetry.space_group_name_H-M   'P 1'
#
loop_
_entity.id
_entity.type
_entity.pdbx_description
1 polymer ?
#
loop_
_entity_poly.entity_id
_entity_poly.type
_entity_poly.pdbx_seq_one_letter_code
_entity_poly.pdbx_strand_id
1 'polypeptide(L)'
;PSPQQGYTWTITFLDYKGDVPTLLVTSSLVGTGSQISVQEVRKGNALGGNFTLTYSSSVTDPIDYDAPAMAAAVNPDGSSLQEKLEALDVVGRVSVQRSGPDTEGGFSWVVTFLDNVLNSGDLPLLRGNASALTGVGAVVFTKEVTKGSNAVGDQLWLSFDPPASDNGSPLTKYQVRWDTSAKFTANPADVFLTDADILYRTQRITTGAPSLAWSNNMIQPTVPEIQKLTVLAAGTFTLTFRGVATTTLTAGATAQTVGATSIANLEAALEALASVGSVDVSSAATALAVNAEFLVTFTAQPGALPLLQPSDLTVASVVEVQAGATNFRKEVVVFSCQATAGQVRFTYNGDNADVDFNAALTDVESSLLTLFGVEAESLSVSSVAAPTTLCSGADIVITFDRVYGDISLIIARKTALGADAVITPNPDASIDGVYNDNPALTMSGTFQVGYRGQYTRPLNAESSADQLRYALEDLYSIQTVGVAREQSYQPLQGKVDVTEGEIFVTCSAGETCDFYSAAYGLPGYMIRIGGDWYTVRTDLVSPGLSSTRLYLGDLNGREVGYLGSTQTGVTVYEWTKGYVWTVDMLSVASPLGYIRAKVPRLVPDDATVRIFGSACDKCYYLPTQTSKKL
;
A
#
# COMPACT_ATOMS: atom_id res chain seq x y z
N PRO A 1 11.79 35.56 -31.25
CA PRO A 1 13.11 36.04 -31.73
C PRO A 1 13.12 37.58 -31.82
N SER A 2 14.17 38.22 -31.31
CA SER A 2 14.38 39.66 -31.52
C SER A 2 14.71 39.95 -33.00
N PRO A 3 14.66 41.22 -33.46
CA PRO A 3 15.10 41.60 -34.80
C PRO A 3 16.56 41.21 -35.12
N GLN A 4 17.36 40.88 -34.11
CA GLN A 4 18.74 40.37 -34.23
C GLN A 4 18.86 38.86 -33.98
N GLN A 5 17.76 38.09 -34.11
CA GLN A 5 17.71 36.62 -33.93
C GLN A 5 18.05 36.13 -32.50
N GLY A 6 17.88 36.97 -31.47
CA GLY A 6 18.04 36.56 -30.07
C GLY A 6 16.86 35.72 -29.56
N TYR A 7 17.13 34.81 -28.62
CA TYR A 7 16.13 33.97 -27.95
C TYR A 7 16.11 34.26 -26.44
N THR A 8 14.93 34.14 -25.83
CA THR A 8 14.73 34.25 -24.38
C THR A 8 14.08 32.96 -23.91
N TRP A 9 14.61 32.39 -22.84
CA TRP A 9 14.08 31.20 -22.20
C TRP A 9 13.79 31.52 -20.74
N THR A 10 12.66 31.02 -20.24
CA THR A 10 12.37 30.98 -18.81
C THR A 10 12.70 29.58 -18.30
N ILE A 11 13.56 29.49 -17.29
CA ILE A 11 14.00 28.24 -16.69
C ILE A 11 13.44 28.16 -15.28
N THR A 12 12.77 27.05 -14.96
CA THR A 12 12.25 26.75 -13.63
C THR A 12 12.93 25.49 -13.12
N PHE A 13 13.53 25.55 -11.93
CA PHE A 13 14.06 24.37 -11.26
C PHE A 13 12.92 23.61 -10.58
N LEU A 14 12.75 22.33 -10.92
CA LEU A 14 11.65 21.52 -10.40
C LEU A 14 12.02 20.83 -9.08
N ASP A 15 13.30 20.52 -8.90
CA ASP A 15 13.79 19.73 -7.75
C ASP A 15 14.50 20.57 -6.68
N TYR A 16 14.82 21.83 -6.99
CA TYR A 16 15.43 22.74 -6.02
C TYR A 16 14.34 23.49 -5.25
N LYS A 17 14.49 23.51 -3.92
CA LYS A 17 13.58 24.16 -2.98
C LYS A 17 14.23 25.43 -2.43
N GLY A 18 13.43 26.46 -2.17
CA GLY A 18 13.92 27.75 -1.71
C GLY A 18 14.68 28.54 -2.78
N ASP A 19 15.48 29.51 -2.34
CA ASP A 19 16.26 30.40 -3.19
C ASP A 19 17.45 29.67 -3.81
N VAL A 20 17.59 29.71 -5.14
CA VAL A 20 18.63 28.98 -5.87
C VAL A 20 19.69 29.97 -6.36
N PRO A 21 21.00 29.64 -6.27
CA PRO A 21 22.03 30.49 -6.84
C PRO A 21 21.77 30.81 -8.31
N THR A 22 22.09 32.05 -8.72
CA THR A 22 21.92 32.50 -10.10
C THR A 22 22.67 31.58 -11.08
N LEU A 23 22.00 31.22 -12.19
CA LEU A 23 22.61 30.41 -13.25
C LEU A 23 23.88 31.07 -13.79
N LEU A 24 24.99 30.33 -13.75
CA LEU A 24 26.22 30.70 -14.42
C LEU A 24 26.16 30.25 -15.88
N VAL A 25 26.58 31.12 -16.79
CA VAL A 25 26.56 30.86 -18.23
C VAL A 25 27.96 30.89 -18.80
N THR A 26 28.25 29.96 -19.71
CA THR A 26 29.45 29.98 -20.55
C THR A 26 29.00 30.13 -22.01
N SER A 27 29.59 31.08 -22.73
CA SER A 27 29.23 31.35 -24.13
C SER A 27 30.14 30.59 -25.09
N SER A 28 29.54 29.96 -26.11
CA SER A 28 30.23 29.49 -27.33
C SER A 28 29.67 30.19 -28.59
N LEU A 29 29.00 31.33 -28.42
CA LEU A 29 28.42 32.09 -29.52
C LEU A 29 29.53 32.77 -30.34
N VAL A 30 29.42 32.69 -31.67
CA VAL A 30 30.44 33.18 -32.62
C VAL A 30 30.05 34.50 -33.31
N GLY A 31 28.90 35.07 -32.97
CA GLY A 31 28.39 36.32 -33.56
C GLY A 31 29.04 37.57 -32.95
N THR A 32 29.31 38.59 -33.76
CA THR A 32 29.82 39.88 -33.26
C THR A 32 28.78 40.55 -32.36
N GLY A 33 29.15 40.86 -31.11
CA GLY A 33 28.26 41.48 -30.13
C GLY A 33 27.26 40.53 -29.45
N SER A 34 27.47 39.20 -29.55
CA SER A 34 26.64 38.23 -28.84
C SER A 34 26.80 38.35 -27.33
N GLN A 35 25.69 38.44 -26.60
CA GLN A 35 25.65 38.53 -25.14
C GLN A 35 24.64 37.52 -24.59
N ILE A 36 24.96 36.90 -23.45
CA ILE A 36 24.04 36.09 -22.67
C ILE A 36 23.79 36.84 -21.37
N SER A 37 22.53 37.12 -21.06
CA SER A 37 22.12 37.73 -19.79
C SER A 37 21.24 36.74 -19.05
N VAL A 38 21.53 36.54 -17.77
CA VAL A 38 20.69 35.79 -16.86
C VAL A 38 20.07 36.78 -15.89
N GLN A 39 18.75 36.73 -15.76
CA GLN A 39 18.01 37.49 -14.77
C GLN A 39 17.14 36.52 -14.00
N GLU A 40 17.23 36.57 -12.68
CA GLU A 40 16.27 35.90 -11.82
C GLU A 40 14.91 36.58 -11.95
N VAL A 41 13.91 35.82 -12.42
CA VAL A 41 12.55 36.33 -12.64
C VAL A 41 11.70 36.21 -11.38
N ARG A 42 12.00 35.24 -10.51
CA ARG A 42 11.31 35.02 -9.24
C ARG A 42 12.29 34.41 -8.24
N LYS A 43 12.50 35.10 -7.12
CA LYS A 43 13.28 34.61 -5.98
C LYS A 43 12.59 33.44 -5.29
N GLY A 44 13.36 32.47 -4.80
CA GLY A 44 12.80 31.38 -4.00
C GLY A 44 12.30 31.87 -2.64
N ASN A 45 11.26 31.20 -2.11
CA ASN A 45 10.71 31.44 -0.78
C ASN A 45 11.23 30.38 0.19
N ALA A 46 11.66 30.79 1.39
CA ALA A 46 12.05 29.87 2.45
C ALA A 46 11.72 30.50 3.81
N LEU A 47 11.24 29.66 4.73
CA LEU A 47 11.01 29.99 6.12
C LEU A 47 12.37 30.07 6.84
N GLY A 48 12.49 31.04 7.73
CA GLY A 48 13.66 31.21 8.59
C GLY A 48 13.34 32.10 9.78
N GLY A 49 14.37 32.40 10.58
CA GLY A 49 14.23 33.22 11.78
C GLY A 49 13.70 32.44 12.97
N ASN A 50 12.96 33.10 13.85
CA ASN A 50 12.41 32.51 15.05
C ASN A 50 10.99 32.99 15.33
N PHE A 51 10.31 32.27 16.22
CA PHE A 51 8.99 32.62 16.72
C PHE A 51 8.94 32.47 18.24
N THR A 52 7.86 32.97 18.85
CA THR A 52 7.58 32.69 20.26
C THR A 52 6.18 32.10 20.41
N LEU A 53 6.01 31.29 21.46
CA LEU A 53 4.73 30.76 21.88
C LEU A 53 4.35 31.42 23.21
N THR A 54 3.09 31.81 23.33
CA THR A 54 2.52 32.31 24.59
C THR A 54 1.55 31.28 25.12
N TYR A 55 1.77 30.81 26.35
CA TYR A 55 0.80 30.03 27.10
C TYR A 55 0.31 30.84 28.29
N SER A 56 -1.01 31.02 28.40
CA SER A 56 -1.61 31.95 29.38
C SER A 56 -1.02 33.37 29.25
N SER A 57 -0.22 33.80 30.23
CA SER A 57 0.48 35.09 30.24
C SER A 57 2.01 34.98 30.09
N SER A 58 2.55 33.77 29.97
CA SER A 58 3.98 33.52 29.88
C SER A 58 4.38 33.28 28.43
N VAL A 59 5.52 33.86 28.02
CA VAL A 59 6.04 33.80 26.65
C VAL A 59 7.35 33.03 26.68
N THR A 60 7.53 32.10 25.74
CA THR A 60 8.80 31.38 25.60
C THR A 60 9.92 32.33 25.19
N ASP A 61 11.16 31.94 25.48
CA ASP A 61 12.30 32.46 24.73
C ASP A 61 12.11 32.20 23.22
N PRO A 62 12.81 32.94 22.34
CA PRO A 62 12.77 32.68 20.90
C PRO A 62 13.03 31.21 20.57
N ILE A 63 12.14 30.64 19.77
CA ILE A 63 12.19 29.28 19.26
C ILE A 63 12.60 29.38 17.79
N ASP A 64 13.71 28.76 17.42
CA ASP A 64 14.15 28.72 16.03
C ASP A 64 13.11 28.02 15.15
N TYR A 65 12.96 28.48 13.91
CA TYR A 65 11.95 27.94 12.98
C TYR A 65 12.09 26.43 12.72
N ASP A 66 13.29 25.88 12.90
CA ASP A 66 13.65 24.48 12.73
C ASP A 66 14.05 23.80 14.05
N ALA A 67 13.61 24.35 15.19
CA ALA A 67 13.91 23.83 16.52
C ALA A 67 13.54 22.34 16.65
N PRO A 68 14.43 21.48 17.21
CA PRO A 68 14.16 20.06 17.42
C PRO A 68 12.92 19.86 18.30
N ALA A 69 12.25 18.72 18.12
CA ALA A 69 11.02 18.42 18.87
C ALA A 69 11.30 18.31 20.38
N MET A 70 12.22 17.41 20.72
CA MET A 70 12.61 17.06 22.08
C MET A 70 14.07 17.42 22.31
N ALA A 71 14.44 17.56 23.59
CA ALA A 71 15.83 17.74 23.99
C ALA A 71 16.71 16.60 23.46
N ALA A 72 17.97 16.91 23.15
CA ALA A 72 18.95 15.88 22.85
C ALA A 72 19.09 14.91 24.04
N ALA A 73 19.07 13.60 23.76
CA ALA A 73 19.17 12.56 24.80
C ALA A 73 20.47 12.67 25.63
N VAL A 74 21.51 13.27 25.04
CA VAL A 74 22.78 13.58 25.68
C VAL A 74 23.07 15.06 25.44
N ASN A 75 23.24 15.82 26.52
CA ASN A 75 23.46 17.28 26.54
C ASN A 75 22.27 18.12 26.04
N PRO A 76 21.20 18.24 26.85
CA PRO A 76 20.17 19.25 26.64
C PRO A 76 20.80 20.65 26.59
N ASP A 77 20.55 21.40 25.53
CA ASP A 77 21.12 22.73 25.27
C ASP A 77 20.05 23.85 25.25
N GLY A 78 18.79 23.50 25.53
CA GLY A 78 17.67 24.44 25.55
C GLY A 78 17.21 24.89 24.16
N SER A 79 17.61 24.21 23.09
CA SER A 79 17.24 24.56 21.71
C SER A 79 15.91 23.95 21.25
N SER A 80 15.41 22.89 21.89
CA SER A 80 14.19 22.21 21.46
C SER A 80 12.90 22.94 21.84
N LEU A 81 11.84 22.71 21.06
CA LEU A 81 10.51 23.25 21.35
C LEU A 81 9.98 22.75 22.70
N GLN A 82 10.27 21.49 23.07
CA GLN A 82 9.97 20.94 24.38
C GLN A 82 10.61 21.76 25.50
N GLU A 83 11.94 21.98 25.45
CA GLU A 83 12.67 22.72 26.49
C GLU A 83 12.17 24.16 26.61
N LYS A 84 11.87 24.83 25.48
CA LYS A 84 11.34 26.19 25.47
C LYS A 84 9.97 26.31 26.12
N LEU A 85 9.11 25.30 25.96
CA LEU A 85 7.80 25.25 26.62
C LEU A 85 7.92 24.88 28.10
N GLU A 86 8.71 23.87 28.46
CA GLU A 86 8.92 23.43 29.85
C GLU A 86 9.69 24.47 30.69
N ALA A 87 10.37 25.43 30.06
CA ALA A 87 10.98 26.57 30.74
C ALA A 87 9.96 27.59 31.28
N LEU A 88 8.69 27.51 30.88
CA LEU A 88 7.63 28.35 31.44
C LEU A 88 7.15 27.75 32.77
N ASP A 89 7.20 28.52 33.86
CA ASP A 89 6.73 28.07 35.19
C ASP A 89 5.26 27.57 35.23
N VAL A 90 4.48 27.92 34.20
CA VAL A 90 3.05 27.55 34.03
C VAL A 90 2.84 26.32 33.15
N VAL A 91 3.92 25.68 32.69
CA VAL A 91 3.91 24.48 31.85
C VAL A 91 4.75 23.40 32.53
N GLY A 92 4.13 22.27 32.83
CA GLY A 92 4.82 21.06 33.28
C GLY A 92 5.38 20.25 32.11
N ARG A 93 5.62 18.96 32.34
CA ARG A 93 6.20 18.07 31.32
C ARG A 93 5.33 18.01 30.05
N VAL A 94 5.97 18.14 28.90
CA VAL A 94 5.36 17.97 27.57
C VAL A 94 6.12 16.91 26.76
N SER A 95 5.40 16.25 25.85
CA SER A 95 5.99 15.43 24.80
C SER A 95 5.71 16.10 23.47
N VAL A 96 6.74 16.22 22.64
CA VAL A 96 6.67 16.93 21.36
C VAL A 96 7.10 15.99 20.25
N GLN A 97 6.27 15.89 19.22
CA GLN A 97 6.61 15.22 17.97
C GLN A 97 6.66 16.25 16.85
N ARG A 98 7.64 16.16 15.96
CA ARG A 98 7.81 17.09 14.83
C ARG A 98 7.74 16.34 13.51
N SER A 99 7.06 16.93 12.53
CA SER A 99 7.03 16.50 11.14
C SER A 99 7.45 17.63 10.20
N GLY A 100 7.89 17.28 8.99
CA GLY A 100 8.49 18.19 8.01
C GLY A 100 10.01 18.04 7.89
N PRO A 101 10.72 19.00 7.29
CA PRO A 101 10.18 20.25 6.76
C PRO A 101 9.31 20.05 5.51
N ASP A 102 8.40 20.98 5.25
CA ASP A 102 7.80 21.13 3.92
C ASP A 102 8.82 21.73 2.92
N THR A 103 8.35 21.98 1.70
CA THR A 103 9.21 22.44 0.60
C THR A 103 9.68 23.88 0.71
N GLU A 104 9.20 24.63 1.71
CA GLU A 104 9.66 25.98 2.05
C GLU A 104 10.32 26.02 3.43
N GLY A 105 10.55 24.89 4.10
CA GLY A 105 11.21 24.83 5.41
C GLY A 105 10.26 24.91 6.60
N GLY A 106 8.94 24.85 6.39
CA GLY A 106 7.94 24.84 7.45
C GLY A 106 7.86 23.51 8.19
N PHE A 107 7.70 23.56 9.51
CA PHE A 107 7.56 22.38 10.37
C PHE A 107 6.20 22.37 11.07
N SER A 108 5.72 21.18 11.42
CA SER A 108 4.56 20.99 12.28
C SER A 108 4.96 20.24 13.55
N TRP A 109 4.46 20.71 14.69
CA TRP A 109 4.71 20.06 15.98
C TRP A 109 3.39 19.65 16.64
N VAL A 110 3.33 18.41 17.12
CA VAL A 110 2.27 17.93 18.00
C VAL A 110 2.80 17.98 19.42
N VAL A 111 2.18 18.83 20.25
CA VAL A 111 2.54 19.00 21.66
C VAL A 111 1.50 18.31 22.53
N THR A 112 1.93 17.33 23.31
CA THR A 112 1.13 16.62 24.29
C THR A 112 1.52 17.08 25.69
N PHE A 113 0.59 17.70 26.41
CA PHE A 113 0.77 18.04 27.82
C PHE A 113 0.60 16.79 28.67
N LEU A 114 1.61 16.44 29.47
CA LEU A 114 1.64 15.22 30.28
C LEU A 114 1.45 15.49 31.78
N ASP A 115 1.56 16.76 32.20
CA ASP A 115 1.44 17.15 33.60
C ASP A 115 -0.01 17.37 34.01
N ASN A 116 -0.48 16.57 34.98
CA ASN A 116 -1.85 16.61 35.48
C ASN A 116 -2.05 17.56 36.68
N VAL A 117 -1.04 18.35 37.05
CA VAL A 117 -1.09 19.32 38.15
C VAL A 117 -1.09 20.74 37.59
N LEU A 118 -0.14 21.08 36.73
CA LEU A 118 0.00 22.40 36.11
C LEU A 118 -0.88 22.56 34.87
N ASN A 119 -1.08 21.48 34.10
CA ASN A 119 -1.77 21.49 32.81
C ASN A 119 -2.87 20.42 32.74
N SER A 120 -3.72 20.36 33.76
CA SER A 120 -4.88 19.45 33.80
C SER A 120 -6.08 19.98 33.01
N GLY A 121 -6.83 19.10 32.35
CA GLY A 121 -8.11 19.44 31.74
C GLY A 121 -8.01 19.92 30.29
N ASP A 122 -9.07 20.61 29.83
CA ASP A 122 -9.07 21.30 28.53
C ASP A 122 -8.23 22.56 28.63
N LEU A 123 -7.21 22.70 27.78
CA LEU A 123 -6.22 23.78 27.87
C LEU A 123 -6.50 24.87 26.82
N PRO A 124 -6.27 26.15 27.15
CA PRO A 124 -6.31 27.20 26.13
C PRO A 124 -5.22 26.98 25.08
N LEU A 125 -5.52 27.31 23.82
CA LEU A 125 -4.54 27.25 22.73
C LEU A 125 -3.29 28.08 23.04
N LEU A 126 -2.13 27.53 22.70
CA LEU A 126 -0.90 28.30 22.57
C LEU A 126 -1.12 29.44 21.56
N ARG A 127 -0.55 30.61 21.81
CA ARG A 127 -0.61 31.75 20.88
C ARG A 127 0.75 31.99 20.26
N GLY A 128 0.85 31.79 18.95
CA GLY A 128 2.08 32.00 18.20
C GLY A 128 2.32 33.46 17.82
N ASN A 129 3.57 33.89 17.88
CA ASN A 129 4.03 35.16 17.34
C ASN A 129 5.05 34.92 16.21
N ALA A 130 4.64 35.23 14.98
CA ALA A 130 5.43 35.04 13.77
C ALA A 130 6.26 36.27 13.37
N SER A 131 6.28 37.35 14.16
CA SER A 131 6.86 38.64 13.74
C SER A 131 8.37 38.62 13.44
N ALA A 132 9.10 37.65 14.00
CA ALA A 132 10.53 37.44 13.77
C ALA A 132 10.82 36.32 12.75
N LEU A 133 9.79 35.74 12.14
CA LEU A 133 9.96 34.79 11.03
C LEU A 133 10.22 35.54 9.73
N THR A 134 11.04 34.94 8.87
CA THR A 134 11.32 35.40 7.51
C THR A 134 10.66 34.47 6.50
N GLY A 135 10.43 34.95 5.29
CA GLY A 135 9.70 34.23 4.25
C GLY A 135 8.33 34.84 4.01
N VAL A 136 7.91 34.84 2.75
CA VAL A 136 6.59 35.33 2.35
C VAL A 136 5.53 34.35 2.87
N GLY A 137 4.52 34.86 3.57
CA GLY A 137 3.44 34.03 4.13
C GLY A 137 3.80 33.29 5.42
N ALA A 138 4.94 33.61 6.06
CA ALA A 138 5.31 33.00 7.33
C ALA A 138 4.24 33.21 8.41
N VAL A 139 3.81 32.11 9.03
CA VAL A 139 2.76 32.10 10.05
C VAL A 139 3.08 31.07 11.13
N VAL A 140 2.74 31.38 12.37
CA VAL A 140 2.68 30.39 13.46
C VAL A 140 1.22 30.15 13.74
N PHE A 141 0.76 28.96 13.40
CA PHE A 141 -0.62 28.56 13.56
C PHE A 141 -0.72 27.43 14.59
N THR A 142 -1.70 27.54 15.47
CA THR A 142 -1.94 26.61 16.58
C THR A 142 -3.39 26.16 16.55
N LYS A 143 -3.62 24.85 16.54
CA LYS A 143 -4.94 24.24 16.72
C LYS A 143 -4.88 23.14 17.76
N GLU A 144 -6.03 22.85 18.34
CA GLU A 144 -6.20 21.72 19.22
C GLU A 144 -6.49 20.47 18.38
N VAL A 145 -5.77 19.38 18.66
CA VAL A 145 -5.92 18.11 17.93
C VAL A 145 -6.88 17.16 18.66
N THR A 146 -6.83 17.16 19.98
CA THR A 146 -7.63 16.30 20.86
C THR A 146 -8.04 17.14 22.06
N LYS A 147 -9.34 17.16 22.41
CA LYS A 147 -9.79 17.91 23.57
C LYS A 147 -9.25 17.32 24.87
N GLY A 148 -8.87 18.19 25.80
CA GLY A 148 -8.46 17.79 27.13
C GLY A 148 -9.64 17.63 28.08
N SER A 149 -9.57 16.68 29.02
CA SER A 149 -10.52 16.60 30.14
C SER A 149 -9.83 16.31 31.44
N ASN A 150 -10.42 16.83 32.51
CA ASN A 150 -10.16 16.32 33.85
C ASN A 150 -10.77 14.92 33.95
N ALA A 151 -10.21 14.05 34.79
CA ALA A 151 -10.79 12.73 35.08
C ALA A 151 -12.06 12.87 35.94
N VAL A 152 -13.10 13.47 35.37
CA VAL A 152 -14.44 13.57 35.93
C VAL A 152 -15.32 12.59 35.17
N GLY A 153 -15.84 11.57 35.87
CA GLY A 153 -16.58 10.45 35.27
C GLY A 153 -17.95 10.80 34.69
N ASP A 154 -18.23 12.08 34.45
CA ASP A 154 -19.52 12.62 34.00
C ASP A 154 -19.42 13.43 32.69
N GLN A 155 -18.24 13.47 32.04
CA GLN A 155 -18.05 14.12 30.74
C GLN A 155 -18.04 13.10 29.59
N LEU A 156 -18.86 13.36 28.57
CA LEU A 156 -18.87 12.61 27.31
C LEU A 156 -18.19 13.44 26.22
N TRP A 157 -17.18 12.86 25.57
CA TRP A 157 -16.57 13.41 24.37
C TRP A 157 -17.15 12.76 23.10
N LEU A 158 -17.01 13.44 21.98
CA LEU A 158 -17.49 13.01 20.68
C LEU A 158 -16.35 12.89 19.67
N SER A 159 -16.39 11.82 18.89
CA SER A 159 -15.66 11.66 17.63
C SER A 159 -16.68 11.42 16.52
N PHE A 160 -16.44 11.99 15.34
CA PHE A 160 -17.29 11.76 14.17
C PHE A 160 -16.52 11.98 12.87
N ASP A 161 -16.88 11.23 11.85
CA ASP A 161 -16.42 11.48 10.49
C ASP A 161 -17.31 12.52 9.79
N PRO A 162 -16.77 13.28 8.83
CA PRO A 162 -17.59 14.08 7.93
C PRO A 162 -18.57 13.17 7.16
N PRO A 163 -19.71 13.72 6.69
CA PRO A 163 -20.64 12.96 5.86
C PRO A 163 -19.94 12.48 4.58
N ALA A 164 -20.30 11.27 4.11
CA ALA A 164 -19.74 10.68 2.89
C ALA A 164 -20.03 11.49 1.61
N SER A 165 -21.01 12.40 1.66
CA SER A 165 -21.35 13.33 0.59
C SER A 165 -21.89 14.63 1.19
N ASP A 166 -21.50 15.76 0.61
CA ASP A 166 -22.07 17.09 0.87
C ASP A 166 -23.26 17.40 -0.06
N ASN A 167 -23.56 16.48 -1.00
CA ASN A 167 -24.54 16.64 -2.08
C ASN A 167 -24.36 17.95 -2.87
N GLY A 168 -23.12 18.46 -2.94
CA GLY A 168 -22.75 19.69 -3.64
C GLY A 168 -23.03 21.01 -2.88
N SER A 169 -23.39 20.94 -1.59
CA SER A 169 -23.64 22.13 -0.76
C SER A 169 -22.72 22.18 0.46
N PRO A 170 -22.27 23.37 0.91
CA PRO A 170 -21.40 23.46 2.08
C PRO A 170 -22.04 22.87 3.33
N LEU A 171 -21.22 22.18 4.11
CA LEU A 171 -21.63 21.76 5.44
C LEU A 171 -21.74 22.97 6.37
N THR A 172 -22.96 23.30 6.80
CA THR A 172 -23.22 24.50 7.61
C THR A 172 -23.22 24.26 9.12
N LYS A 173 -23.41 23.00 9.55
CA LYS A 173 -23.40 22.59 10.96
C LYS A 173 -23.37 21.07 11.10
N TYR A 174 -22.88 20.59 12.25
CA TYR A 174 -23.19 19.25 12.75
C TYR A 174 -24.28 19.32 13.82
N GLN A 175 -25.21 18.37 13.81
CA GLN A 175 -26.19 18.20 14.90
C GLN A 175 -25.81 16.96 15.69
N VAL A 176 -25.61 17.14 16.99
CA VAL A 176 -25.43 16.03 17.94
C VAL A 176 -26.69 15.93 18.77
N ARG A 177 -27.30 14.74 18.79
CA ARG A 177 -28.52 14.44 19.54
C ARG A 177 -28.27 13.30 20.52
N TRP A 178 -28.74 13.44 21.76
CA TRP A 178 -28.68 12.36 22.76
C TRP A 178 -29.96 12.26 23.57
N ASP A 179 -30.30 11.03 23.99
CA ASP A 179 -31.46 10.71 24.80
C ASP A 179 -31.16 9.50 25.69
N THR A 180 -31.84 9.39 26.85
CA THR A 180 -31.86 8.19 27.69
C THR A 180 -32.72 7.08 27.10
N SER A 181 -33.61 7.40 26.15
CA SER A 181 -34.33 6.39 25.35
C SER A 181 -33.53 6.02 24.11
N ALA A 182 -33.28 4.73 23.88
CA ALA A 182 -32.69 4.23 22.63
C ALA A 182 -33.55 4.53 21.37
N LYS A 183 -34.84 4.85 21.56
CA LYS A 183 -35.74 5.29 20.49
C LYS A 183 -35.80 6.82 20.34
N PHE A 184 -35.03 7.56 21.15
CA PHE A 184 -35.02 9.02 21.20
C PHE A 184 -36.40 9.64 21.47
N THR A 185 -37.20 8.98 22.32
CA THR A 185 -38.60 9.35 22.60
C THR A 185 -38.81 9.99 23.97
N ALA A 186 -37.80 10.06 24.85
CA ALA A 186 -38.04 10.50 26.22
C ALA A 186 -38.01 12.02 26.34
N ASN A 187 -36.97 12.67 25.78
CA ASN A 187 -36.84 14.13 25.63
C ASN A 187 -35.45 14.44 25.04
N PRO A 188 -35.21 14.19 23.74
CA PRO A 188 -33.85 14.28 23.19
C PRO A 188 -33.28 15.69 23.35
N ALA A 189 -32.02 15.78 23.75
CA ALA A 189 -31.27 17.02 23.78
C ALA A 189 -30.43 17.15 22.50
N ASP A 190 -30.26 18.37 22.03
CA ASP A 190 -29.56 18.70 20.78
C ASP A 190 -28.49 19.77 21.04
N VAL A 191 -27.32 19.62 20.42
CA VAL A 191 -26.35 20.71 20.24
C VAL A 191 -25.97 20.83 18.77
N PHE A 192 -25.78 22.07 18.32
CA PHE A 192 -25.34 22.37 16.96
C PHE A 192 -23.93 22.90 16.98
N LEU A 193 -23.03 22.24 16.27
CA LEU A 193 -21.66 22.71 16.06
C LEU A 193 -21.67 23.58 14.80
N THR A 194 -21.62 24.89 14.98
CA THR A 194 -21.65 25.90 13.90
C THR A 194 -20.35 26.70 13.79
N ASP A 195 -19.34 26.37 14.61
CA ASP A 195 -18.07 27.07 14.59
C ASP A 195 -17.38 26.87 13.24
N ALA A 196 -17.01 27.97 12.59
CA ALA A 196 -16.36 27.94 11.29
C ALA A 196 -14.98 27.26 11.37
N ASP A 197 -14.33 27.29 12.53
CA ASP A 197 -13.11 26.53 12.79
C ASP A 197 -13.35 25.03 12.71
N ILE A 198 -14.39 24.52 13.38
CA ILE A 198 -14.77 23.10 13.33
C ILE A 198 -15.17 22.68 11.92
N LEU A 199 -15.91 23.54 11.21
CA LEU A 199 -16.48 23.18 9.90
C LEU A 199 -15.48 23.30 8.75
N TYR A 200 -14.57 24.28 8.79
CA TYR A 200 -13.83 24.72 7.60
C TYR A 200 -12.33 24.91 7.81
N ARG A 201 -11.79 24.77 9.03
CA ARG A 201 -10.34 24.95 9.26
C ARG A 201 -9.52 23.92 8.52
N THR A 202 -9.93 22.66 8.58
CA THR A 202 -9.28 21.55 7.88
C THR A 202 -10.28 20.91 6.92
N GLN A 203 -10.00 21.02 5.63
CA GLN A 203 -10.88 20.55 4.56
C GLN A 203 -10.13 19.52 3.71
N ARG A 204 -10.77 18.38 3.46
CA ARG A 204 -10.22 17.31 2.62
C ARG A 204 -10.83 17.43 1.22
N ILE A 205 -9.97 17.55 0.23
CA ILE A 205 -10.33 17.47 -1.19
C ILE A 205 -9.96 16.07 -1.64
N THR A 206 -10.93 15.28 -2.06
CA THR A 206 -10.71 13.91 -2.52
C THR A 206 -11.06 13.78 -3.98
N THR A 207 -10.09 13.33 -4.77
CA THR A 207 -10.33 12.78 -6.10
C THR A 207 -10.34 11.26 -6.03
N GLY A 208 -11.08 10.60 -6.91
CA GLY A 208 -11.06 9.16 -7.02
C GLY A 208 -12.04 8.66 -8.06
N ALA A 209 -11.73 7.48 -8.61
CA ALA A 209 -12.56 6.76 -9.58
C ALA A 209 -12.79 5.35 -9.03
N PRO A 210 -13.92 5.12 -8.31
CA PRO A 210 -14.25 3.79 -7.79
C PRO A 210 -14.21 2.69 -8.85
N SER A 211 -14.57 3.01 -10.10
CA SER A 211 -14.50 2.09 -11.24
C SER A 211 -13.09 1.64 -11.59
N LEU A 212 -12.03 2.28 -11.10
CA LEU A 212 -10.63 1.88 -11.32
C LEU A 212 -10.01 1.13 -10.14
N ALA A 213 -10.76 0.98 -9.04
CA ALA A 213 -10.30 0.24 -7.89
C ALA A 213 -10.11 -1.25 -8.23
N TRP A 214 -9.17 -1.91 -7.56
CA TRP A 214 -8.83 -3.29 -7.88
C TRP A 214 -10.02 -4.23 -7.66
N SER A 215 -10.74 -4.07 -6.56
CA SER A 215 -11.92 -4.90 -6.25
C SER A 215 -12.98 -4.91 -7.36
N ASN A 216 -13.04 -3.84 -8.17
CA ASN A 216 -13.96 -3.71 -9.30
C ASN A 216 -13.38 -4.17 -10.65
N ASN A 217 -12.05 -4.27 -10.78
CA ASN A 217 -11.36 -4.59 -12.04
C ASN A 217 -10.56 -5.88 -12.00
N MET A 218 -10.65 -6.64 -10.91
CA MET A 218 -10.06 -7.94 -10.75
C MET A 218 -10.24 -8.76 -12.05
N ILE A 219 -9.13 -8.96 -12.78
CA ILE A 219 -9.17 -9.26 -14.21
C ILE A 219 -9.87 -10.60 -14.47
N GLN A 220 -9.64 -11.57 -13.60
CA GLN A 220 -10.32 -12.85 -13.65
C GLN A 220 -10.78 -13.29 -12.25
N PRO A 221 -11.94 -13.97 -12.13
CA PRO A 221 -12.27 -14.66 -10.90
C PRO A 221 -11.29 -15.81 -10.68
N THR A 222 -10.90 -16.05 -9.42
CA THR A 222 -10.14 -17.26 -9.08
C THR A 222 -11.07 -18.46 -9.08
N VAL A 223 -10.74 -19.45 -9.91
CA VAL A 223 -11.55 -20.65 -10.12
C VAL A 223 -10.61 -21.85 -10.01
N PRO A 224 -10.95 -22.89 -9.21
CA PRO A 224 -10.09 -24.06 -9.09
C PRO A 224 -10.11 -24.88 -10.38
N GLU A 225 -8.98 -25.53 -10.67
CA GLU A 225 -8.87 -26.55 -11.71
C GLU A 225 -9.66 -27.79 -11.29
N ILE A 226 -10.47 -28.35 -12.20
CA ILE A 226 -11.19 -29.61 -11.99
C ILE A 226 -10.87 -30.56 -13.13
N GLN A 227 -10.32 -31.72 -12.78
CA GLN A 227 -10.04 -32.80 -13.71
C GLN A 227 -10.89 -34.02 -13.35
N LYS A 228 -11.37 -34.75 -14.36
CA LYS A 228 -12.15 -35.97 -14.17
C LYS A 228 -11.32 -37.20 -14.51
N LEU A 229 -11.11 -38.05 -13.52
CA LEU A 229 -10.57 -39.38 -13.67
C LEU A 229 -11.70 -40.38 -13.93
N THR A 230 -11.62 -41.13 -15.02
CA THR A 230 -12.53 -42.24 -15.32
C THR A 230 -11.76 -43.56 -15.31
N VAL A 231 -12.26 -44.54 -14.57
CA VAL A 231 -11.69 -45.89 -14.55
C VAL A 231 -12.32 -46.72 -15.67
N LEU A 232 -11.50 -47.21 -16.60
CA LEU A 232 -11.92 -47.91 -17.82
C LEU A 232 -11.89 -49.43 -17.67
N ALA A 233 -10.94 -49.96 -16.91
CA ALA A 233 -10.77 -51.39 -16.68
C ALA A 233 -10.20 -51.65 -15.27
N ALA A 234 -10.36 -52.88 -14.79
CA ALA A 234 -9.70 -53.30 -13.55
C ALA A 234 -8.21 -53.53 -13.82
N GLY A 235 -7.35 -53.12 -12.89
CA GLY A 235 -5.91 -53.15 -13.08
C GLY A 235 -5.18 -52.24 -12.11
N THR A 236 -3.89 -52.04 -12.33
CA THR A 236 -3.06 -51.12 -11.53
C THR A 236 -2.44 -50.06 -12.42
N PHE A 237 -2.34 -48.83 -11.92
CA PHE A 237 -1.75 -47.71 -12.64
C PHE A 237 -1.19 -46.69 -11.64
N THR A 238 -0.40 -45.72 -12.11
CA THR A 238 -0.06 -44.51 -11.35
C THR A 238 -0.63 -43.30 -12.07
N LEU A 239 -0.83 -42.20 -11.34
CA LEU A 239 -1.09 -40.89 -11.93
C LEU A 239 0.18 -40.06 -11.85
N THR A 240 0.55 -39.40 -12.94
CA THR A 240 1.69 -38.49 -12.98
C THR A 240 1.19 -37.05 -13.02
N PHE A 241 1.74 -36.19 -12.17
CA PHE A 241 1.52 -34.75 -12.20
C PHE A 241 2.87 -34.06 -12.17
N ARG A 242 3.12 -33.15 -13.13
CA ARG A 242 4.36 -32.38 -13.19
C ARG A 242 5.64 -33.24 -13.11
N GLY A 243 5.63 -34.36 -13.84
CA GLY A 243 6.75 -35.31 -13.90
C GLY A 243 6.90 -36.26 -12.70
N VAL A 244 6.08 -36.12 -11.64
CA VAL A 244 6.13 -37.00 -10.46
C VAL A 244 4.91 -37.92 -10.41
N ALA A 245 5.15 -39.21 -10.25
CA ALA A 245 4.11 -40.24 -10.18
C ALA A 245 3.67 -40.52 -8.74
N THR A 246 2.37 -40.75 -8.55
CA THR A 246 1.82 -41.29 -7.31
C THR A 246 2.39 -42.68 -7.00
N THR A 247 2.15 -43.15 -5.78
CA THR A 247 2.20 -44.60 -5.51
C THR A 247 1.20 -45.37 -6.39
N THR A 248 1.40 -46.68 -6.54
CA THR A 248 0.52 -47.52 -7.37
C THR A 248 -0.91 -47.52 -6.84
N LEU A 249 -1.85 -47.21 -7.73
CA LEU A 249 -3.29 -47.23 -7.51
C LEU A 249 -3.87 -48.52 -8.08
N THR A 250 -4.89 -49.07 -7.42
CA THR A 250 -5.55 -50.32 -7.83
C THR A 250 -7.01 -50.04 -8.15
N ALA A 251 -7.40 -50.25 -9.41
CA ALA A 251 -8.77 -50.22 -9.89
C ALA A 251 -9.40 -51.62 -9.79
N GLY A 252 -10.45 -51.75 -8.99
CA GLY A 252 -11.23 -52.98 -8.87
C GLY A 252 -12.31 -53.12 -9.93
N ALA A 253 -12.83 -54.34 -10.12
CA ALA A 253 -14.01 -54.55 -10.98
C ALA A 253 -15.26 -53.84 -10.41
N THR A 254 -15.37 -53.77 -9.08
CA THR A 254 -16.38 -53.00 -8.33
C THR A 254 -15.73 -52.26 -7.16
N ALA A 255 -16.44 -51.30 -6.56
CA ALA A 255 -15.94 -50.54 -5.41
C ALA A 255 -15.73 -51.39 -4.13
N GLN A 256 -16.27 -52.61 -4.09
CA GLN A 256 -16.11 -53.57 -2.99
C GLN A 256 -14.96 -54.55 -3.23
N THR A 257 -14.24 -54.44 -4.36
CA THR A 257 -13.08 -55.30 -4.64
C THR A 257 -12.04 -55.11 -3.55
N VAL A 258 -11.62 -56.21 -2.92
CA VAL A 258 -10.60 -56.17 -1.87
C VAL A 258 -9.30 -55.61 -2.47
N GLY A 259 -8.77 -54.55 -1.85
CA GLY A 259 -7.54 -53.88 -2.28
C GLY A 259 -7.72 -52.79 -3.35
N ALA A 260 -8.95 -52.50 -3.79
CA ALA A 260 -9.21 -51.31 -4.60
C ALA A 260 -8.91 -50.02 -3.81
N THR A 261 -8.28 -49.04 -4.45
CA THR A 261 -7.94 -47.77 -3.82
C THR A 261 -9.21 -46.99 -3.48
N SER A 262 -9.41 -46.63 -2.21
CA SER A 262 -10.53 -45.78 -1.77
C SER A 262 -10.36 -44.33 -2.25
N ILE A 263 -11.44 -43.54 -2.23
CA ILE A 263 -11.34 -42.09 -2.51
C ILE A 263 -10.28 -41.43 -1.61
N ALA A 264 -10.33 -41.67 -0.30
CA ALA A 264 -9.39 -41.07 0.64
C ALA A 264 -7.92 -41.46 0.36
N ASN A 265 -7.67 -42.68 -0.12
CA ASN A 265 -6.32 -43.09 -0.50
C ASN A 265 -5.89 -42.52 -1.86
N LEU A 266 -6.82 -42.25 -2.78
CA LEU A 266 -6.54 -41.52 -4.01
C LEU A 266 -6.16 -40.07 -3.70
N GLU A 267 -6.95 -39.39 -2.85
CA GLU A 267 -6.66 -38.05 -2.35
C GLU A 267 -5.28 -38.00 -1.70
N ALA A 268 -5.03 -38.87 -0.71
CA ALA A 268 -3.72 -38.94 -0.05
C ALA A 268 -2.55 -39.25 -1.01
N ALA A 269 -2.76 -40.07 -2.04
CA ALA A 269 -1.72 -40.37 -3.03
C ALA A 269 -1.40 -39.16 -3.93
N LEU A 270 -2.40 -38.33 -4.24
CA LEU A 270 -2.23 -37.08 -4.98
C LEU A 270 -1.58 -36.01 -4.10
N GLU A 271 -2.05 -35.82 -2.86
CA GLU A 271 -1.49 -34.83 -1.93
C GLU A 271 -0.06 -35.16 -1.48
N ALA A 272 0.36 -36.43 -1.59
CA ALA A 272 1.75 -36.83 -1.37
C ALA A 272 2.71 -36.29 -2.45
N LEU A 273 2.20 -35.82 -3.60
CA LEU A 273 3.00 -35.16 -4.62
C LEU A 273 3.23 -33.70 -4.20
N ALA A 274 4.49 -33.32 -3.96
CA ALA A 274 4.85 -31.98 -3.46
C ALA A 274 4.33 -30.83 -4.35
N SER A 275 4.18 -31.07 -5.65
CA SER A 275 3.70 -30.09 -6.63
C SER A 275 2.17 -29.98 -6.73
N VAL A 276 1.42 -30.85 -6.04
CA VAL A 276 -0.05 -30.86 -6.03
C VAL A 276 -0.59 -30.07 -4.83
N GLY A 277 -0.01 -30.22 -3.64
CA GLY A 277 -0.60 -29.67 -2.42
C GLY A 277 -1.96 -30.33 -2.12
N SER A 278 -2.92 -29.58 -1.58
CA SER A 278 -4.24 -30.13 -1.26
C SER A 278 -5.18 -30.22 -2.47
N VAL A 279 -5.98 -31.28 -2.50
CA VAL A 279 -7.04 -31.54 -3.50
C VAL A 279 -8.32 -32.00 -2.80
N ASP A 280 -9.47 -31.76 -3.41
CA ASP A 280 -10.73 -32.37 -3.01
C ASP A 280 -11.16 -33.39 -4.08
N VAL A 281 -11.45 -34.63 -3.67
CA VAL A 281 -11.82 -35.71 -4.57
C VAL A 281 -13.27 -36.14 -4.31
N SER A 282 -14.15 -35.89 -5.26
CA SER A 282 -15.57 -36.25 -5.17
C SER A 282 -15.98 -37.31 -6.18
N SER A 283 -16.82 -38.26 -5.75
CA SER A 283 -17.34 -39.35 -6.58
C SER A 283 -18.57 -40.00 -5.93
N ALA A 284 -19.44 -40.58 -6.75
CA ALA A 284 -20.54 -41.43 -6.27
C ALA A 284 -20.07 -42.83 -5.82
N ALA A 285 -18.93 -43.30 -6.34
CA ALA A 285 -18.31 -44.58 -5.97
C ALA A 285 -17.27 -44.39 -4.87
N THR A 286 -17.24 -45.27 -3.87
CA THR A 286 -16.36 -45.14 -2.70
C THR A 286 -14.89 -45.54 -2.93
N ALA A 287 -14.59 -46.18 -4.05
CA ALA A 287 -13.26 -46.67 -4.43
C ALA A 287 -13.14 -46.74 -5.96
N LEU A 288 -11.90 -46.75 -6.46
CA LEU A 288 -11.58 -46.90 -7.89
C LEU A 288 -12.18 -48.20 -8.44
N ALA A 289 -13.24 -48.08 -9.22
CA ALA A 289 -14.01 -49.17 -9.78
C ALA A 289 -14.30 -48.92 -11.25
N VAL A 290 -14.37 -49.97 -12.06
CA VAL A 290 -14.67 -49.84 -13.50
C VAL A 290 -15.95 -49.03 -13.73
N ASN A 291 -15.89 -48.07 -14.66
CA ASN A 291 -16.90 -47.06 -14.99
C ASN A 291 -17.18 -45.99 -13.92
N ALA A 292 -16.45 -45.99 -12.80
CA ALA A 292 -16.55 -44.90 -11.83
C ALA A 292 -15.81 -43.65 -12.34
N GLU A 293 -16.37 -42.49 -12.01
CA GLU A 293 -15.82 -41.18 -12.33
C GLU A 293 -15.51 -40.42 -11.03
N PHE A 294 -14.37 -39.76 -10.98
CA PHE A 294 -13.88 -38.99 -9.84
C PHE A 294 -13.54 -37.58 -10.31
N LEU A 295 -14.12 -36.57 -9.69
CA LEU A 295 -13.74 -35.18 -9.91
C LEU A 295 -12.65 -34.83 -8.89
N VAL A 296 -11.48 -34.49 -9.40
CA VAL A 296 -10.33 -34.02 -8.63
C VAL A 296 -10.29 -32.50 -8.78
N THR A 297 -10.57 -31.80 -7.70
CA THR A 297 -10.53 -30.33 -7.62
C THR A 297 -9.22 -29.92 -6.95
N PHE A 298 -8.38 -29.17 -7.66
CA PHE A 298 -7.13 -28.66 -7.08
C PHE A 298 -7.41 -27.39 -6.28
N THR A 299 -7.23 -27.46 -4.97
CA THR A 299 -7.56 -26.35 -4.05
C THR A 299 -6.33 -25.54 -3.66
N ALA A 300 -5.15 -26.16 -3.66
CA ALA A 300 -3.89 -25.49 -3.30
C ALA A 300 -3.14 -24.85 -4.48
N GLN A 301 -3.34 -25.33 -5.71
CA GLN A 301 -2.63 -24.83 -6.89
C GLN A 301 -3.49 -23.82 -7.66
N PRO A 302 -3.01 -22.59 -7.87
CA PRO A 302 -3.80 -21.56 -8.56
C PRO A 302 -3.65 -21.67 -10.08
N GLY A 303 -4.69 -21.22 -10.79
CA GLY A 303 -4.70 -21.14 -12.26
C GLY A 303 -4.81 -22.49 -12.95
N ALA A 304 -4.68 -22.49 -14.28
CA ALA A 304 -4.76 -23.69 -15.11
C ALA A 304 -3.58 -24.62 -14.84
N LEU A 305 -3.84 -25.93 -14.84
CA LEU A 305 -2.85 -26.96 -14.51
C LEU A 305 -2.76 -28.02 -15.63
N PRO A 306 -1.61 -28.71 -15.79
CA PRO A 306 -1.53 -29.83 -16.70
C PRO A 306 -2.44 -30.99 -16.24
N LEU A 307 -2.90 -31.80 -17.19
CA LEU A 307 -3.69 -33.00 -16.89
C LEU A 307 -2.87 -34.03 -16.10
N LEU A 308 -3.50 -34.66 -15.11
CA LEU A 308 -3.02 -35.90 -14.52
C LEU A 308 -2.89 -36.95 -15.62
N GLN A 309 -1.73 -37.62 -15.69
CA GLN A 309 -1.47 -38.61 -16.72
C GLN A 309 -1.42 -40.02 -16.15
N PRO A 310 -2.38 -40.90 -16.48
CA PRO A 310 -2.31 -42.31 -16.12
C PRO A 310 -1.14 -43.02 -16.80
N SER A 311 -0.43 -43.87 -16.07
CA SER A 311 0.62 -44.72 -16.63
C SER A 311 0.07 -45.79 -17.59
N ASP A 312 -1.20 -46.15 -17.45
CA ASP A 312 -1.90 -47.11 -18.30
C ASP A 312 -3.25 -46.54 -18.75
N LEU A 313 -3.27 -46.06 -19.99
CA LEU A 313 -4.46 -45.46 -20.62
C LEU A 313 -5.56 -46.49 -20.94
N THR A 314 -5.29 -47.79 -20.77
CA THR A 314 -6.32 -48.84 -20.90
C THR A 314 -7.07 -49.06 -19.58
N VAL A 315 -6.46 -48.68 -18.45
CA VAL A 315 -7.03 -48.80 -17.10
C VAL A 315 -7.75 -47.52 -16.69
N ALA A 316 -7.21 -46.35 -17.02
CA ALA A 316 -7.79 -45.07 -16.63
C ALA A 316 -7.59 -43.97 -17.68
N SER A 317 -8.49 -42.99 -17.71
CA SER A 317 -8.35 -41.76 -18.48
C SER A 317 -8.62 -40.53 -17.61
N VAL A 318 -8.02 -39.41 -17.98
CA VAL A 318 -8.24 -38.12 -17.32
C VAL A 318 -8.58 -37.08 -18.38
N VAL A 319 -9.59 -36.27 -18.11
CA VAL A 319 -10.00 -35.13 -18.96
C VAL A 319 -10.19 -33.89 -18.10
N GLU A 320 -9.98 -32.71 -18.70
CA GLU A 320 -10.27 -31.43 -18.07
C GLU A 320 -11.80 -31.22 -18.04
N VAL A 321 -12.34 -30.85 -16.88
CA VAL A 321 -13.74 -30.44 -16.72
C VAL A 321 -13.84 -28.93 -16.60
N GLN A 322 -12.90 -28.31 -15.89
CA GLN A 322 -12.84 -26.89 -15.66
C GLN A 322 -11.38 -26.44 -15.57
N ALA A 323 -10.93 -25.64 -16.54
CA ALA A 323 -9.64 -24.98 -16.46
C ALA A 323 -9.62 -24.00 -15.27
N GLY A 324 -8.57 -24.07 -14.47
CA GLY A 324 -8.33 -23.14 -13.38
C GLY A 324 -8.00 -21.73 -13.87
N ALA A 325 -8.35 -20.71 -13.07
CA ALA A 325 -8.04 -19.31 -13.35
C ALA A 325 -7.57 -18.61 -12.06
N THR A 326 -6.67 -17.65 -12.19
CA THR A 326 -6.16 -16.84 -11.08
C THR A 326 -5.63 -15.49 -11.59
N ASN A 327 -5.59 -14.47 -10.74
CA ASN A 327 -4.86 -13.23 -11.04
C ASN A 327 -3.38 -13.29 -10.66
N PHE A 328 -3.02 -14.21 -9.77
CA PHE A 328 -1.66 -14.34 -9.28
C PHE A 328 -1.25 -15.80 -9.11
N ARG A 329 -0.05 -16.11 -9.60
CA ARG A 329 0.67 -17.36 -9.36
C ARG A 329 2.16 -17.11 -9.52
N LYS A 330 2.97 -17.72 -8.65
CA LYS A 330 4.43 -17.64 -8.75
C LYS A 330 4.96 -18.36 -9.97
N GLU A 331 6.02 -17.81 -10.55
CA GLU A 331 6.82 -18.48 -11.57
C GLU A 331 7.72 -19.53 -10.91
N VAL A 332 7.80 -20.71 -11.54
CA VAL A 332 8.72 -21.78 -11.13
C VAL A 332 9.40 -22.36 -12.36
N VAL A 333 10.72 -22.28 -12.41
CA VAL A 333 11.52 -22.86 -13.49
C VAL A 333 12.20 -24.13 -12.98
N VAL A 334 11.98 -25.25 -13.68
CA VAL A 334 12.59 -26.54 -13.35
C VAL A 334 13.46 -27.03 -14.49
N PHE A 335 14.68 -27.43 -14.17
CA PHE A 335 15.63 -28.01 -15.13
C PHE A 335 16.60 -28.97 -14.44
N SER A 336 17.20 -29.89 -15.18
CA SER A 336 18.32 -30.68 -14.70
C SER A 336 19.62 -30.29 -15.39
N CYS A 337 20.74 -30.44 -14.67
CA CYS A 337 22.09 -30.24 -15.20
C CYS A 337 22.99 -31.45 -14.90
N GLN A 338 23.63 -32.00 -15.94
CA GLN A 338 24.53 -33.17 -15.86
C GLN A 338 26.00 -32.83 -16.18
N ALA A 339 26.39 -31.56 -16.05
CA ALA A 339 27.76 -31.13 -16.34
C ALA A 339 28.78 -31.66 -15.33
N THR A 340 29.95 -32.06 -15.80
CA THR A 340 31.11 -32.45 -14.96
C THR A 340 32.25 -31.41 -14.98
N ALA A 341 32.13 -30.37 -15.81
CA ALA A 341 33.06 -29.25 -15.93
C ALA A 341 32.37 -28.03 -16.58
N GLY A 342 32.93 -26.84 -16.37
CA GLY A 342 32.49 -25.60 -17.03
C GLY A 342 31.48 -24.78 -16.21
N GLN A 343 30.77 -23.89 -16.91
CA GLN A 343 29.82 -22.94 -16.31
C GLN A 343 28.44 -23.05 -16.96
N VAL A 344 27.41 -22.87 -16.14
CA VAL A 344 26.03 -22.64 -16.55
C VAL A 344 25.79 -21.13 -16.62
N ARG A 345 25.21 -20.67 -17.73
CA ARG A 345 24.83 -19.29 -17.98
C ARG A 345 23.33 -19.13 -17.82
N PHE A 346 22.93 -18.22 -16.95
CA PHE A 346 21.58 -17.72 -16.82
C PHE A 346 21.51 -16.36 -17.53
N THR A 347 20.56 -16.19 -18.44
CA THR A 347 20.36 -14.94 -19.18
C THR A 347 18.95 -14.41 -18.95
N TYR A 348 18.86 -13.17 -18.52
CA TYR A 348 17.59 -12.46 -18.32
C TYR A 348 17.74 -11.01 -18.79
N ASN A 349 16.78 -10.52 -19.58
CA ASN A 349 16.79 -9.16 -20.15
C ASN A 349 18.11 -8.72 -20.86
N GLY A 350 18.89 -9.69 -21.35
CA GLY A 350 20.19 -9.45 -22.01
C GLY A 350 21.40 -9.47 -21.07
N ASP A 351 21.19 -9.44 -19.76
CA ASP A 351 22.22 -9.61 -18.75
C ASP A 351 22.51 -11.10 -18.50
N ASN A 352 23.73 -11.41 -18.06
CA ASN A 352 24.19 -12.79 -17.88
C ASN A 352 24.76 -13.00 -16.47
N ALA A 353 24.38 -14.10 -15.84
CA ALA A 353 25.08 -14.65 -14.69
C ALA A 353 25.70 -16.00 -15.06
N ASP A 354 27.01 -16.12 -14.88
CA ASP A 354 27.77 -17.33 -15.18
C ASP A 354 28.20 -17.99 -13.87
N VAL A 355 27.73 -19.22 -13.64
CA VAL A 355 27.93 -19.96 -12.39
C VAL A 355 28.61 -21.28 -12.68
N ASP A 356 29.59 -21.67 -11.86
CA ASP A 356 30.32 -22.94 -12.02
C ASP A 356 29.37 -24.15 -11.85
N PHE A 357 29.62 -25.21 -12.62
CA PHE A 357 28.76 -26.41 -12.63
C PHE A 357 28.58 -27.05 -11.24
N ASN A 358 29.59 -26.94 -10.36
CA ASN A 358 29.60 -27.49 -9.02
C ASN A 358 29.34 -26.45 -7.94
N ALA A 359 28.89 -25.25 -8.30
CA ALA A 359 28.56 -24.20 -7.34
C ALA A 359 27.45 -24.67 -6.37
N ALA A 360 27.49 -24.17 -5.14
CA ALA A 360 26.43 -24.42 -4.18
C ALA A 360 25.13 -23.74 -4.64
N LEU A 361 23.96 -24.33 -4.36
CA LEU A 361 22.69 -23.72 -4.75
C LEU A 361 22.49 -22.32 -4.15
N THR A 362 23.07 -22.04 -2.98
CA THR A 362 23.07 -20.69 -2.37
C THR A 362 23.88 -19.66 -3.17
N ASP A 363 24.94 -20.10 -3.86
CA ASP A 363 25.74 -19.24 -4.73
C ASP A 363 25.02 -18.99 -6.06
N VAL A 364 24.29 -20.00 -6.56
CA VAL A 364 23.38 -19.86 -7.70
C VAL A 364 22.30 -18.84 -7.37
N GLU A 365 21.64 -18.97 -6.22
CA GLU A 365 20.62 -18.05 -5.74
C GLU A 365 21.17 -16.62 -5.66
N SER A 366 22.32 -16.41 -5.02
CA SER A 366 22.97 -15.09 -4.92
C SER A 366 23.29 -14.48 -6.28
N SER A 367 23.72 -15.31 -7.24
CA SER A 367 24.00 -14.89 -8.61
C SER A 367 22.72 -14.48 -9.35
N LEU A 368 21.62 -15.20 -9.14
CA LEU A 368 20.32 -14.88 -9.72
C LEU A 368 19.72 -13.61 -9.09
N LEU A 369 19.77 -13.45 -7.76
CA LEU A 369 19.33 -12.21 -7.10
C LEU A 369 20.03 -10.97 -7.69
N THR A 370 21.34 -11.09 -7.95
CA THR A 370 22.12 -10.04 -8.62
C THR A 370 21.68 -9.84 -10.08
N LEU A 371 21.47 -10.92 -10.83
CA LEU A 371 21.01 -10.87 -12.23
C LEU A 371 19.66 -10.16 -12.38
N PHE A 372 18.73 -10.41 -11.46
CA PHE A 372 17.40 -9.81 -11.45
C PHE A 372 17.38 -8.42 -10.77
N GLY A 373 18.45 -8.02 -10.08
CA GLY A 373 18.54 -6.74 -9.39
C GLY A 373 17.59 -6.62 -8.20
N VAL A 374 17.36 -7.73 -7.49
CA VAL A 374 16.35 -7.82 -6.42
C VAL A 374 16.96 -8.21 -5.07
N GLU A 375 16.21 -7.93 -4.01
CA GLU A 375 16.63 -8.23 -2.63
C GLU A 375 16.55 -9.72 -2.30
N ALA A 376 17.24 -10.14 -1.24
CA ALA A 376 17.16 -11.51 -0.72
C ALA A 376 15.71 -11.96 -0.50
N GLU A 377 15.46 -13.27 -0.63
CA GLU A 377 14.11 -13.86 -0.56
C GLU A 377 13.17 -13.42 -1.69
N SER A 378 13.70 -12.80 -2.75
CA SER A 378 12.91 -12.52 -3.96
C SER A 378 12.71 -13.74 -4.86
N LEU A 379 13.64 -14.68 -4.77
CA LEU A 379 13.62 -15.99 -5.41
C LEU A 379 14.38 -16.97 -4.53
N SER A 380 14.13 -18.26 -4.72
CA SER A 380 14.82 -19.35 -4.01
C SER A 380 15.28 -20.42 -5.00
N VAL A 381 16.45 -21.02 -4.72
CA VAL A 381 16.98 -22.13 -5.53
C VAL A 381 17.08 -23.39 -4.68
N SER A 382 16.38 -24.44 -5.10
CA SER A 382 16.32 -25.71 -4.38
C SER A 382 16.45 -26.91 -5.33
N SER A 383 16.40 -28.12 -4.79
CA SER A 383 16.38 -29.35 -5.58
C SER A 383 15.52 -30.43 -4.93
N VAL A 384 14.83 -31.20 -5.78
CA VAL A 384 13.85 -32.22 -5.38
C VAL A 384 14.51 -33.43 -4.67
N ALA A 385 15.80 -33.69 -4.91
CA ALA A 385 16.55 -34.80 -4.29
C ALA A 385 17.55 -34.34 -3.21
N ALA A 386 17.49 -33.07 -2.80
CA ALA A 386 18.42 -32.39 -1.89
C ALA A 386 19.94 -32.43 -2.21
N PRO A 387 20.42 -32.51 -3.48
CA PRO A 387 21.80 -32.15 -3.76
C PRO A 387 22.03 -30.68 -3.46
N THR A 388 23.23 -30.37 -2.97
CA THR A 388 23.62 -29.00 -2.61
C THR A 388 24.31 -28.26 -3.74
N THR A 389 24.48 -28.88 -4.91
CA THR A 389 25.24 -28.35 -6.06
C THR A 389 24.44 -28.35 -7.35
N LEU A 390 24.74 -27.38 -8.23
CA LEU A 390 23.99 -27.07 -9.45
C LEU A 390 23.86 -28.24 -10.44
N CYS A 391 24.98 -28.88 -10.82
CA CYS A 391 24.99 -29.97 -11.81
C CYS A 391 25.23 -31.32 -11.13
N SER A 392 24.21 -31.78 -10.42
CA SER A 392 24.17 -33.07 -9.70
C SER A 392 23.36 -34.14 -10.43
N GLY A 393 22.70 -33.76 -11.52
CA GLY A 393 21.79 -34.61 -12.27
C GLY A 393 20.37 -34.73 -11.73
N ALA A 394 20.07 -34.14 -10.57
CA ALA A 394 18.71 -33.95 -10.11
C ALA A 394 18.09 -32.69 -10.72
N ASP A 395 16.75 -32.58 -10.61
CA ASP A 395 16.03 -31.37 -10.95
C ASP A 395 16.36 -30.25 -9.95
N ILE A 396 16.74 -29.11 -10.49
CA ILE A 396 16.91 -27.83 -9.81
C ILE A 396 15.62 -27.03 -10.02
N VAL A 397 15.12 -26.45 -8.93
CA VAL A 397 13.90 -25.66 -8.90
C VAL A 397 14.25 -24.24 -8.53
N ILE A 398 13.93 -23.30 -9.43
CA ILE A 398 14.01 -21.87 -9.17
C ILE A 398 12.58 -21.38 -8.96
N THR A 399 12.26 -20.94 -7.75
CA THR A 399 10.95 -20.35 -7.44
C THR A 399 11.11 -18.84 -7.34
N PHE A 400 10.29 -18.10 -8.07
CA PHE A 400 10.25 -16.65 -7.99
C PHE A 400 9.18 -16.24 -6.97
N ASP A 401 9.62 -15.95 -5.75
CA ASP A 401 8.74 -15.79 -4.60
C ASP A 401 7.99 -14.46 -4.55
N ARG A 402 8.32 -13.49 -5.41
CA ARG A 402 7.76 -12.12 -5.42
C ARG A 402 7.02 -11.80 -6.72
N VAL A 403 6.92 -10.51 -7.06
CA VAL A 403 6.16 -9.98 -8.20
C VAL A 403 6.86 -10.35 -9.50
N TYR A 404 6.51 -11.52 -10.03
CA TYR A 404 6.92 -11.93 -11.36
C TYR A 404 5.74 -12.57 -12.08
N GLY A 405 5.48 -12.11 -13.31
CA GLY A 405 4.67 -12.87 -14.25
C GLY A 405 5.50 -13.97 -14.90
N ASP A 406 5.12 -14.40 -16.10
CA ASP A 406 5.90 -15.32 -16.93
C ASP A 406 7.31 -14.76 -17.18
N ILE A 407 8.34 -15.51 -16.76
CA ILE A 407 9.74 -15.12 -16.90
C ILE A 407 10.42 -15.90 -18.03
N SER A 408 10.89 -15.17 -19.03
CA SER A 408 11.78 -15.72 -20.06
C SER A 408 13.24 -15.83 -19.57
N LEU A 409 13.52 -16.80 -18.68
CA LEU A 409 14.88 -17.11 -18.22
C LEU A 409 15.54 -18.13 -19.17
N ILE A 410 16.64 -17.73 -19.82
CA ILE A 410 17.40 -18.65 -20.68
C ILE A 410 18.52 -19.30 -19.85
N ILE A 411 18.52 -20.63 -19.80
CA ILE A 411 19.55 -21.41 -19.11
C ILE A 411 20.35 -22.19 -20.15
N ALA A 412 21.61 -21.85 -20.31
CA ALA A 412 22.47 -22.41 -21.35
C ALA A 412 23.86 -22.74 -20.83
N ARG A 413 24.56 -23.63 -21.53
CA ARG A 413 25.97 -23.89 -21.26
C ARG A 413 26.81 -22.70 -21.73
N LYS A 414 27.78 -22.27 -20.94
CA LYS A 414 28.80 -21.30 -21.40
C LYS A 414 29.89 -22.06 -22.14
N THR A 415 30.06 -21.77 -23.44
CA THR A 415 30.98 -22.46 -24.34
C THR A 415 32.45 -22.21 -23.98
N ALA A 416 33.00 -23.05 -23.10
CA ALA A 416 34.42 -23.39 -23.11
C ALA A 416 34.60 -24.77 -23.76
N LEU A 417 35.61 -24.91 -24.63
CA LEU A 417 35.96 -26.18 -25.28
C LEU A 417 36.17 -27.28 -24.22
N GLY A 418 35.36 -28.35 -24.27
CA GLY A 418 35.47 -29.52 -23.39
C GLY A 418 34.39 -29.69 -22.30
N ALA A 419 33.35 -28.85 -22.25
CA ALA A 419 32.27 -28.97 -21.27
C ALA A 419 31.10 -29.86 -21.77
N ASP A 420 30.86 -30.97 -21.07
CA ASP A 420 29.77 -31.96 -21.31
C ASP A 420 28.43 -31.55 -20.67
N ALA A 421 28.21 -30.25 -20.43
CA ALA A 421 27.02 -29.75 -19.76
C ALA A 421 25.74 -29.98 -20.58
N VAL A 422 25.00 -31.04 -20.23
CA VAL A 422 23.62 -31.26 -20.68
C VAL A 422 22.69 -30.55 -19.70
N ILE A 423 22.04 -29.50 -20.18
CA ILE A 423 20.98 -28.78 -19.47
C ILE A 423 19.67 -29.19 -20.13
N THR A 424 18.77 -29.76 -19.35
CA THR A 424 17.47 -30.25 -19.85
C THR A 424 16.36 -29.54 -19.09
N PRO A 425 15.63 -28.62 -19.74
CA PRO A 425 14.42 -28.04 -19.16
C PRO A 425 13.41 -29.14 -18.85
N ASN A 426 12.69 -29.00 -17.74
CA ASN A 426 11.57 -29.85 -17.38
C ASN A 426 10.27 -29.03 -17.52
N PRO A 427 9.69 -28.96 -18.74
CA PRO A 427 8.49 -28.15 -18.99
C PRO A 427 7.26 -28.71 -18.26
N ASP A 428 7.22 -30.01 -17.98
CA ASP A 428 6.11 -30.61 -17.23
C ASP A 428 6.10 -30.13 -15.78
N ALA A 429 7.28 -29.95 -15.16
CA ALA A 429 7.41 -29.47 -13.79
C ALA A 429 7.48 -27.95 -13.64
N SER A 430 7.82 -27.23 -14.70
CA SER A 430 7.86 -25.76 -14.72
C SER A 430 6.45 -25.17 -14.68
N ILE A 431 6.34 -23.95 -14.16
CA ILE A 431 5.09 -23.26 -13.90
C ILE A 431 5.24 -21.80 -14.33
N ASP A 432 4.52 -21.43 -15.38
CA ASP A 432 4.47 -20.03 -15.79
C ASP A 432 3.77 -19.19 -14.72
N GLY A 433 4.41 -18.10 -14.33
CA GLY A 433 3.89 -17.10 -13.41
C GLY A 433 2.71 -16.37 -14.01
N VAL A 434 1.74 -16.04 -13.16
CA VAL A 434 0.57 -15.24 -13.54
C VAL A 434 0.61 -13.96 -12.73
N TYR A 435 0.56 -12.82 -13.40
CA TYR A 435 0.45 -11.51 -12.77
C TYR A 435 -0.45 -10.61 -13.62
N ASN A 436 -1.74 -10.65 -13.34
CA ASN A 436 -2.78 -9.97 -14.12
C ASN A 436 -2.97 -8.51 -13.65
N ASP A 437 -1.95 -7.67 -13.82
CA ASP A 437 -2.05 -6.23 -13.64
C ASP A 437 -2.54 -5.54 -14.93
N ASN A 438 -3.32 -4.48 -14.76
CA ASN A 438 -3.72 -3.61 -15.86
C ASN A 438 -3.19 -2.19 -15.59
N PRO A 439 -2.00 -1.85 -16.12
CA PRO A 439 -1.40 -0.54 -15.90
C PRO A 439 -2.18 0.61 -16.55
N ALA A 440 -3.19 0.32 -17.39
CA ALA A 440 -4.06 1.35 -17.97
C ALA A 440 -5.10 1.91 -16.98
N LEU A 441 -5.30 1.27 -15.81
CA LEU A 441 -6.22 1.71 -14.76
C LEU A 441 -5.67 2.94 -14.01
N THR A 442 -5.64 4.06 -14.72
CA THR A 442 -5.13 5.35 -14.25
C THR A 442 -6.22 6.41 -14.36
N MET A 443 -6.28 7.30 -13.36
CA MET A 443 -7.16 8.46 -13.41
C MET A 443 -6.41 9.63 -14.06
N SER A 444 -7.06 10.36 -14.95
CA SER A 444 -6.44 11.49 -15.65
C SER A 444 -7.37 12.70 -15.74
N GLY A 445 -6.89 13.78 -16.34
CA GLY A 445 -7.66 15.00 -16.55
C GLY A 445 -7.36 16.10 -15.53
N THR A 446 -8.29 17.04 -15.38
CA THR A 446 -8.09 18.23 -14.54
C THR A 446 -9.30 18.60 -13.68
N PHE A 447 -9.03 19.24 -12.54
CA PHE A 447 -10.04 19.83 -11.68
C PHE A 447 -9.65 21.25 -11.24
N GLN A 448 -10.63 21.99 -10.72
CA GLN A 448 -10.41 23.31 -10.12
C GLN A 448 -11.16 23.36 -8.80
N VAL A 449 -10.50 23.91 -7.78
CA VAL A 449 -11.13 24.25 -6.51
C VAL A 449 -11.20 25.75 -6.35
N GLY A 450 -12.03 26.23 -5.44
CA GLY A 450 -12.28 27.64 -5.28
C GLY A 450 -12.68 28.03 -3.89
N TYR A 451 -12.31 29.24 -3.50
CA TYR A 451 -12.59 29.83 -2.20
C TYR A 451 -13.14 31.25 -2.43
N ARG A 452 -14.25 31.56 -1.75
CA ARG A 452 -14.93 32.87 -1.82
C ARG A 452 -15.21 33.39 -3.24
N GLY A 453 -15.60 32.50 -4.14
CA GLY A 453 -15.99 32.84 -5.51
C GLY A 453 -14.82 32.95 -6.49
N GLN A 454 -13.58 32.81 -6.02
CA GLN A 454 -12.42 32.64 -6.90
C GLN A 454 -12.08 31.16 -7.08
N TYR A 455 -11.44 30.83 -8.19
CA TYR A 455 -11.04 29.47 -8.50
C TYR A 455 -9.57 29.42 -8.90
N THR A 456 -8.92 28.33 -8.52
CA THR A 456 -7.54 28.05 -8.91
C THR A 456 -7.42 27.94 -10.42
N ARG A 457 -6.18 27.99 -10.96
CA ARG A 457 -5.90 27.41 -12.28
C ARG A 457 -6.27 25.91 -12.32
N PRO A 458 -6.49 25.31 -13.50
CA PRO A 458 -6.67 23.86 -13.61
C PRO A 458 -5.49 23.10 -12.99
N LEU A 459 -5.84 22.13 -12.14
CA LEU A 459 -4.92 21.20 -11.48
C LEU A 459 -5.07 19.84 -12.15
N ASN A 460 -3.96 19.15 -12.38
CA ASN A 460 -3.98 17.77 -12.88
C ASN A 460 -4.54 16.83 -11.77
N ALA A 461 -5.20 15.75 -12.17
CA ALA A 461 -5.64 14.66 -11.31
C ALA A 461 -4.57 14.19 -10.29
N GLU A 462 -3.29 14.24 -10.67
CA GLU A 462 -2.14 13.80 -9.89
C GLU A 462 -1.37 14.94 -9.20
N SER A 463 -1.96 16.13 -9.11
CA SER A 463 -1.26 17.31 -8.58
C SER A 463 -0.64 17.05 -7.20
N SER A 464 0.61 17.47 -7.00
CA SER A 464 1.27 17.35 -5.69
C SER A 464 0.62 18.27 -4.64
N ALA A 465 0.93 18.02 -3.36
CA ALA A 465 0.52 18.90 -2.27
C ALA A 465 0.96 20.36 -2.52
N ASP A 466 2.23 20.55 -2.94
CA ASP A 466 2.79 21.84 -3.34
C ASP A 466 1.97 22.51 -4.45
N GLN A 467 1.66 21.78 -5.52
CA GLN A 467 0.93 22.34 -6.66
C GLN A 467 -0.46 22.83 -6.27
N LEU A 468 -1.16 22.09 -5.39
CA LEU A 468 -2.45 22.52 -4.86
C LEU A 468 -2.30 23.73 -3.92
N ARG A 469 -1.31 23.72 -3.03
CA ARG A 469 -1.01 24.87 -2.14
C ARG A 469 -0.80 26.15 -2.95
N TYR A 470 0.14 26.13 -3.90
CA TYR A 470 0.43 27.29 -4.75
C TYR A 470 -0.81 27.79 -5.50
N ALA A 471 -1.65 26.86 -5.97
CA ALA A 471 -2.85 27.23 -6.70
C ALA A 471 -3.92 27.87 -5.79
N LEU A 472 -3.99 27.46 -4.53
CA LEU A 472 -4.87 28.06 -3.51
C LEU A 472 -4.34 29.42 -3.03
N GLU A 473 -3.03 29.57 -2.83
CA GLU A 473 -2.39 30.83 -2.39
C GLU A 473 -2.38 31.92 -3.49
N ASP A 474 -2.60 31.55 -4.75
CA ASP A 474 -2.85 32.49 -5.85
C ASP A 474 -4.23 33.17 -5.75
N LEU A 475 -5.14 32.68 -4.88
CA LEU A 475 -6.44 33.30 -4.65
C LEU A 475 -6.28 34.45 -3.65
N TYR A 476 -6.80 35.66 -3.96
CA TYR A 476 -6.56 36.87 -3.14
C TYR A 476 -7.02 36.75 -1.68
N SER A 477 -7.90 35.79 -1.39
CA SER A 477 -8.49 35.59 -0.07
C SER A 477 -7.76 34.55 0.76
N ILE A 478 -6.69 33.96 0.22
CA ILE A 478 -5.83 32.99 0.87
C ILE A 478 -4.41 33.55 0.83
N GLN A 479 -3.81 33.74 1.99
CA GLN A 479 -2.41 34.12 2.09
C GLN A 479 -1.52 32.88 2.24
N THR A 480 -1.94 31.93 3.09
CA THR A 480 -1.15 30.74 3.41
C THR A 480 -2.05 29.56 3.78
N VAL A 481 -1.77 28.39 3.21
CA VAL A 481 -2.41 27.11 3.59
C VAL A 481 -1.38 26.00 3.76
N GLY A 482 -1.64 25.12 4.73
CA GLY A 482 -0.94 23.83 4.82
C GLY A 482 -1.63 22.83 3.91
N VAL A 483 -0.87 22.06 3.13
CA VAL A 483 -1.44 21.00 2.30
C VAL A 483 -0.61 19.73 2.47
N ALA A 484 -1.26 18.65 2.88
CA ALA A 484 -0.72 17.30 2.83
C ALA A 484 -1.49 16.48 1.78
N ARG A 485 -0.84 15.47 1.19
CA ARG A 485 -1.48 14.59 0.21
C ARG A 485 -1.23 13.13 0.57
N GLU A 486 -2.27 12.32 0.46
CA GLU A 486 -2.23 10.86 0.46
C GLU A 486 -3.03 10.31 -0.72
N GLN A 487 -2.97 9.01 -0.96
CA GLN A 487 -3.81 8.32 -1.92
C GLN A 487 -5.28 8.34 -1.46
N SER A 488 -6.21 8.41 -2.40
CA SER A 488 -7.64 8.23 -2.11
C SER A 488 -7.94 6.78 -1.77
N TYR A 489 -8.99 6.53 -0.99
CA TYR A 489 -9.24 5.16 -0.57
C TYR A 489 -10.73 4.85 -0.40
N GLN A 490 -11.06 3.58 -0.55
CA GLN A 490 -12.40 3.04 -0.29
C GLN A 490 -12.29 1.70 0.46
N PRO A 491 -13.29 1.34 1.29
CA PRO A 491 -13.22 0.12 2.09
C PRO A 491 -13.34 -1.12 1.19
N LEU A 492 -12.54 -2.14 1.49
CA LEU A 492 -12.70 -3.49 0.95
C LEU A 492 -13.70 -4.29 1.79
N GLN A 493 -14.21 -5.37 1.20
CA GLN A 493 -15.07 -6.33 1.90
C GLN A 493 -14.27 -7.18 2.89
N GLY A 494 -14.89 -7.52 4.01
CA GLY A 494 -14.27 -8.26 5.10
C GLY A 494 -13.51 -7.34 6.05
N LYS A 495 -13.12 -7.90 7.19
CA LYS A 495 -12.29 -7.21 8.18
C LYS A 495 -11.15 -8.11 8.59
N VAL A 496 -10.09 -7.49 9.08
CA VAL A 496 -8.88 -8.18 9.49
C VAL A 496 -8.55 -7.93 10.95
N ASP A 497 -7.96 -8.93 11.57
CA ASP A 497 -7.33 -8.80 12.87
C ASP A 497 -5.87 -8.40 12.66
N VAL A 498 -5.44 -7.37 13.37
CA VAL A 498 -4.12 -6.75 13.26
C VAL A 498 -3.39 -6.87 14.60
N THR A 499 -2.09 -7.15 14.55
CA THR A 499 -1.23 -7.20 15.73
C THR A 499 -0.02 -6.32 15.47
N GLU A 500 0.26 -5.41 16.40
CA GLU A 500 1.41 -4.49 16.30
C GLU A 500 2.71 -5.28 16.06
N GLY A 501 3.47 -4.89 15.03
CA GLY A 501 4.74 -5.50 14.65
C GLY A 501 4.64 -6.79 13.82
N GLU A 502 3.46 -7.41 13.69
CA GLU A 502 3.30 -8.60 12.83
C GLU A 502 3.36 -8.23 11.35
N ILE A 503 4.08 -9.05 10.56
CA ILE A 503 4.30 -8.82 9.13
C ILE A 503 3.11 -9.24 8.25
N PHE A 504 2.03 -9.70 8.87
CA PHE A 504 0.80 -10.11 8.20
C PHE A 504 -0.42 -9.78 9.05
N VAL A 505 -1.58 -9.77 8.41
CA VAL A 505 -2.89 -9.72 9.05
C VAL A 505 -3.69 -10.96 8.73
N THR A 506 -4.68 -11.30 9.56
CA THR A 506 -5.55 -12.46 9.37
C THR A 506 -6.99 -12.02 9.20
N CYS A 507 -7.79 -12.77 8.44
CA CYS A 507 -9.21 -12.49 8.32
C CYS A 507 -9.90 -12.65 9.68
N SER A 508 -10.70 -11.65 10.08
CA SER A 508 -11.42 -11.69 11.35
C SER A 508 -12.44 -12.83 11.36
N ALA A 509 -12.70 -13.39 12.55
CA ALA A 509 -13.65 -14.48 12.70
C ALA A 509 -15.06 -14.10 12.19
N GLY A 510 -15.61 -14.90 11.28
CA GLY A 510 -16.92 -14.70 10.68
C GLY A 510 -16.95 -13.75 9.47
N GLU A 511 -15.81 -13.17 9.10
CA GLU A 511 -15.66 -12.36 7.89
C GLU A 511 -15.20 -13.22 6.70
N THR A 512 -15.30 -12.65 5.49
CA THR A 512 -14.81 -13.27 4.26
C THR A 512 -13.85 -12.31 3.59
N CYS A 513 -12.59 -12.71 3.48
CA CYS A 513 -11.52 -11.85 2.95
C CYS A 513 -10.89 -12.36 1.65
N ASP A 514 -11.00 -13.66 1.33
CA ASP A 514 -10.56 -14.27 0.07
C ASP A 514 -9.15 -13.86 -0.41
N PHE A 515 -8.18 -13.83 0.52
CA PHE A 515 -6.80 -13.40 0.24
C PHE A 515 -6.14 -14.21 -0.89
N TYR A 516 -6.37 -15.53 -0.92
CA TYR A 516 -5.86 -16.43 -1.96
C TYR A 516 -6.25 -15.98 -3.37
N SER A 517 -7.46 -15.42 -3.49
CA SER A 517 -7.99 -14.94 -4.76
C SER A 517 -7.44 -13.57 -5.14
N ALA A 518 -6.60 -12.93 -4.33
CA ALA A 518 -6.18 -11.54 -4.50
C ALA A 518 -7.31 -10.52 -4.28
N ALA A 519 -8.33 -10.80 -3.47
CA ALA A 519 -9.42 -9.85 -3.22
C ALA A 519 -8.94 -8.50 -2.63
N TYR A 520 -7.76 -8.47 -2.02
CA TYR A 520 -7.14 -7.30 -1.39
C TYR A 520 -6.04 -6.66 -2.26
N GLY A 521 -5.86 -7.13 -3.50
CA GLY A 521 -4.83 -6.65 -4.41
C GLY A 521 -3.80 -7.71 -4.75
N LEU A 522 -3.10 -7.47 -5.86
CA LEU A 522 -1.91 -8.23 -6.25
C LEU A 522 -0.71 -7.82 -5.38
N PRO A 523 0.32 -8.68 -5.24
CA PRO A 523 1.57 -8.27 -4.63
C PRO A 523 2.09 -6.95 -5.23
N GLY A 524 2.49 -6.00 -4.38
CA GLY A 524 2.86 -4.63 -4.76
C GLY A 524 1.70 -3.62 -4.75
N TYR A 525 0.44 -4.04 -4.71
CA TYR A 525 -0.69 -3.12 -4.62
C TYR A 525 -0.81 -2.50 -3.23
N MET A 526 -1.16 -1.21 -3.22
CA MET A 526 -1.32 -0.44 -1.99
C MET A 526 -2.66 -0.71 -1.31
N ILE A 527 -2.59 -1.01 -0.01
CA ILE A 527 -3.72 -1.11 0.91
C ILE A 527 -3.49 -0.22 2.12
N ARG A 528 -4.56 0.23 2.76
CA ARG A 528 -4.50 1.06 3.96
C ARG A 528 -5.18 0.34 5.12
N ILE A 529 -4.48 0.22 6.25
CA ILE A 529 -4.96 -0.46 7.46
C ILE A 529 -4.59 0.41 8.66
N GLY A 530 -5.54 0.70 9.54
CA GLY A 530 -5.26 1.43 10.79
C GLY A 530 -4.82 2.89 10.64
N GLY A 531 -4.72 3.43 9.43
CA GLY A 531 -4.21 4.78 9.19
C GLY A 531 -3.05 4.80 8.19
N ASP A 532 -2.30 3.72 8.13
CA ASP A 532 -1.04 3.62 7.39
C ASP A 532 -1.21 2.84 6.10
N TRP A 533 -0.35 3.15 5.14
CA TRP A 533 -0.30 2.50 3.83
C TRP A 533 0.76 1.38 3.81
N TYR A 534 0.37 0.24 3.26
CA TYR A 534 1.19 -0.95 3.05
C TYR A 534 1.04 -1.40 1.60
N THR A 535 1.97 -2.21 1.12
CA THR A 535 1.77 -3.02 -0.09
C THR A 535 1.40 -4.46 0.27
N VAL A 536 0.59 -5.12 -0.55
CA VAL A 536 0.39 -6.58 -0.45
C VAL A 536 1.71 -7.29 -0.77
N ARG A 537 2.06 -8.31 0.01
CA ARG A 537 3.18 -9.23 -0.27
C ARG A 537 2.73 -10.68 -0.34
N THR A 538 3.57 -11.49 -0.96
CA THR A 538 3.53 -12.95 -0.95
C THR A 538 4.26 -13.52 0.26
N ASP A 539 3.89 -14.74 0.67
CA ASP A 539 4.75 -15.55 1.55
C ASP A 539 5.76 -16.36 0.72
N LEU A 540 6.61 -17.15 1.39
CA LEU A 540 7.63 -17.99 0.76
C LEU A 540 7.19 -19.45 0.54
N VAL A 541 5.95 -19.80 0.89
CA VAL A 541 5.49 -21.20 0.94
C VAL A 541 4.29 -21.48 0.04
N SER A 542 3.40 -20.52 -0.14
CA SER A 542 2.23 -20.66 -0.98
C SER A 542 2.65 -20.54 -2.46
N PRO A 543 2.02 -21.30 -3.38
CA PRO A 543 2.26 -21.19 -4.82
C PRO A 543 1.69 -19.90 -5.44
N GLY A 544 0.89 -19.15 -4.67
CA GLY A 544 0.35 -17.83 -5.01
C GLY A 544 0.29 -16.95 -3.77
N LEU A 545 -0.85 -16.30 -3.52
CA LEU A 545 -1.12 -15.63 -2.25
C LEU A 545 -1.49 -16.65 -1.17
N SER A 546 -1.28 -16.30 0.10
CA SER A 546 -1.68 -17.16 1.21
C SER A 546 -3.21 -17.17 1.37
N SER A 547 -3.77 -18.33 1.71
CA SER A 547 -5.21 -18.48 1.96
C SER A 547 -5.66 -18.00 3.34
N THR A 548 -4.72 -17.83 4.29
CA THR A 548 -5.04 -17.52 5.69
C THR A 548 -4.49 -16.18 6.16
N ARG A 549 -3.50 -15.63 5.45
CA ARG A 549 -2.77 -14.42 5.85
C ARG A 549 -2.63 -13.46 4.68
N LEU A 550 -2.69 -12.17 4.98
CA LEU A 550 -2.33 -11.11 4.05
C LEU A 550 -1.01 -10.48 4.53
N TYR A 551 0.08 -10.74 3.82
CA TYR A 551 1.41 -10.24 4.19
C TYR A 551 1.59 -8.80 3.76
N LEU A 552 2.32 -8.04 4.58
CA LEU A 552 2.49 -6.60 4.44
C LEU A 552 3.90 -6.24 3.99
N GLY A 553 3.98 -5.23 3.13
CA GLY A 553 5.21 -4.54 2.78
C GLY A 553 5.11 -3.03 2.96
N ASP A 554 6.25 -2.37 3.04
CA ASP A 554 6.37 -0.92 2.95
C ASP A 554 6.04 -0.43 1.53
N LEU A 555 6.07 0.88 1.30
CA LEU A 555 5.77 1.44 -0.02
C LEU A 555 6.80 1.11 -1.11
N ASN A 556 7.92 0.48 -0.75
CA ASN A 556 8.93 -0.05 -1.67
C ASN A 556 8.79 -1.57 -1.86
N GLY A 557 7.79 -2.21 -1.25
CA GLY A 557 7.55 -3.65 -1.32
C GLY A 557 8.36 -4.50 -0.32
N ARG A 558 9.14 -3.87 0.57
CA ARG A 558 9.95 -4.56 1.58
C ARG A 558 9.09 -5.00 2.73
N GLU A 559 9.45 -6.09 3.40
CA GLU A 559 8.70 -6.56 4.56
C GLU A 559 8.59 -5.49 5.65
N VAL A 560 7.39 -5.31 6.19
CA VAL A 560 7.15 -4.41 7.31
C VAL A 560 6.10 -4.98 8.25
N GLY A 561 6.32 -4.82 9.55
CA GLY A 561 5.31 -5.11 10.56
C GLY A 561 4.19 -4.07 10.55
N TYR A 562 2.99 -4.45 10.98
CA TYR A 562 1.89 -3.51 11.16
C TYR A 562 2.26 -2.44 12.21
N LEU A 563 2.15 -1.17 11.82
CA LEU A 563 2.62 0.00 12.58
C LEU A 563 1.61 0.51 13.61
N GLY A 564 0.33 0.13 13.47
CA GLY A 564 -0.73 0.52 14.38
C GLY A 564 -0.84 -0.38 15.61
N SER A 565 -1.69 0.00 16.55
CA SER A 565 -1.98 -0.83 17.73
C SER A 565 -2.79 -2.08 17.37
N THR A 566 -2.56 -3.16 18.12
CA THR A 566 -3.33 -4.42 18.00
C THR A 566 -4.83 -4.20 18.15
N GLN A 567 -5.61 -4.70 17.18
CA GLN A 567 -7.06 -4.54 17.13
C GLN A 567 -7.70 -5.69 16.34
N THR A 568 -8.96 -6.03 16.65
CA THR A 568 -9.76 -6.97 15.87
C THR A 568 -10.81 -6.25 15.02
N GLY A 569 -11.18 -6.84 13.89
CA GLY A 569 -12.24 -6.31 13.04
C GLY A 569 -11.92 -4.96 12.39
N VAL A 570 -10.68 -4.76 11.96
CA VAL A 570 -10.21 -3.55 11.29
C VAL A 570 -10.58 -3.58 9.81
N THR A 571 -11.13 -2.49 9.30
CA THR A 571 -11.43 -2.33 7.87
C THR A 571 -10.13 -2.04 7.11
N VAL A 572 -9.93 -2.78 6.02
CA VAL A 572 -8.86 -2.51 5.05
C VAL A 572 -9.44 -1.67 3.92
N TYR A 573 -8.64 -0.74 3.40
CA TYR A 573 -9.01 0.09 2.27
C TYR A 573 -8.06 -0.10 1.10
N GLU A 574 -8.55 0.06 -0.12
CA GLU A 574 -7.76 0.04 -1.36
C GLU A 574 -7.66 1.44 -1.98
N TRP A 575 -6.67 1.65 -2.85
CA TRP A 575 -6.51 2.89 -3.59
C TRP A 575 -7.51 3.02 -4.75
N THR A 576 -8.28 4.13 -4.78
CA THR A 576 -9.24 4.43 -5.87
C THR A 576 -8.65 5.26 -7.01
N LYS A 577 -7.34 5.12 -7.24
CA LYS A 577 -6.55 5.80 -8.29
C LYS A 577 -6.60 7.33 -8.27
N GLY A 578 -7.01 7.94 -7.15
CA GLY A 578 -6.98 9.38 -6.92
C GLY A 578 -6.21 9.76 -5.65
N TYR A 579 -6.47 10.95 -5.12
CA TYR A 579 -5.73 11.48 -3.98
C TYR A 579 -6.67 12.16 -2.99
N VAL A 580 -6.25 12.21 -1.73
CA VAL A 580 -6.82 13.11 -0.72
C VAL A 580 -5.81 14.19 -0.41
N TRP A 581 -6.18 15.44 -0.62
CA TRP A 581 -5.45 16.59 -0.11
C TRP A 581 -6.11 17.11 1.16
N THR A 582 -5.39 17.10 2.27
CA THR A 582 -5.82 17.71 3.52
C THR A 582 -5.30 19.14 3.54
N VAL A 583 -6.22 20.11 3.51
CA VAL A 583 -5.94 21.54 3.47
C VAL A 583 -6.23 22.16 4.83
N ASP A 584 -5.20 22.71 5.47
CA ASP A 584 -5.28 23.51 6.67
C ASP A 584 -5.29 25.01 6.32
N MET A 585 -6.37 25.70 6.69
CA MET A 585 -6.57 27.12 6.42
C MET A 585 -5.84 27.97 7.46
N LEU A 586 -4.54 28.23 7.23
CA LEU A 586 -3.63 28.86 8.20
C LEU A 586 -3.81 30.39 8.27
N SER A 587 -3.63 31.08 7.14
CA SER A 587 -3.84 32.54 7.03
C SER A 587 -4.75 32.83 5.85
N VAL A 588 -6.02 33.10 6.14
CA VAL A 588 -7.05 33.36 5.12
C VAL A 588 -7.97 34.47 5.58
N ALA A 589 -8.63 35.13 4.62
CA ALA A 589 -9.56 36.20 4.93
C ALA A 589 -10.74 35.67 5.78
N SER A 590 -10.98 36.32 6.92
CA SER A 590 -12.08 36.01 7.86
C SER A 590 -13.44 36.48 7.33
N PRO A 591 -14.57 35.79 7.64
CA PRO A 591 -14.65 34.49 8.33
C PRO A 591 -14.19 33.30 7.47
N LEU A 592 -13.78 32.19 8.10
CA LEU A 592 -13.52 30.95 7.38
C LEU A 592 -14.73 30.49 6.55
N GLY A 593 -14.44 29.83 5.43
CA GLY A 593 -15.46 29.32 4.53
C GLY A 593 -15.09 28.00 3.87
N TYR A 594 -16.05 27.47 3.13
CA TYR A 594 -15.93 26.19 2.46
C TYR A 594 -15.26 26.31 1.08
N ILE A 595 -14.30 25.43 0.80
CA ILE A 595 -13.69 25.25 -0.53
C ILE A 595 -14.68 24.50 -1.42
N ARG A 596 -14.84 24.94 -2.67
CA ARG A 596 -15.77 24.35 -3.63
C ARG A 596 -15.05 23.83 -4.85
N ALA A 597 -15.46 22.69 -5.37
CA ALA A 597 -15.01 22.20 -6.67
C ALA A 597 -15.86 22.79 -7.79
N LYS A 598 -15.25 23.10 -8.94
CA LYS A 598 -15.99 23.16 -10.21
C LYS A 598 -16.27 21.74 -10.68
N VAL A 599 -17.24 21.61 -11.58
CA VAL A 599 -17.45 20.36 -12.34
C VAL A 599 -16.10 19.95 -12.96
N PRO A 600 -15.55 18.80 -12.54
CA PRO A 600 -14.23 18.38 -12.98
C PRO A 600 -14.26 17.90 -14.44
N ARG A 601 -13.08 17.85 -15.06
CA ARG A 601 -12.84 17.19 -16.34
C ARG A 601 -11.89 16.03 -16.10
N LEU A 602 -12.33 15.07 -15.29
CA LEU A 602 -11.58 13.87 -14.95
C LEU A 602 -12.07 12.69 -15.79
N VAL A 603 -11.19 11.70 -15.97
CA VAL A 603 -11.46 10.45 -16.67
C VAL A 603 -11.00 9.31 -15.74
N PRO A 604 -11.76 8.21 -15.60
CA PRO A 604 -13.03 7.86 -16.27
C PRO A 604 -14.26 8.68 -15.82
N ASP A 605 -15.42 8.46 -16.44
CA ASP A 605 -16.64 9.26 -16.24
C ASP A 605 -17.18 9.26 -14.79
N ASP A 606 -16.85 8.24 -13.99
CA ASP A 606 -17.20 8.18 -12.56
C ASP A 606 -16.12 8.83 -11.65
N ALA A 607 -15.06 9.38 -12.24
CA ALA A 607 -14.05 10.13 -11.48
C ALA A 607 -14.68 11.40 -10.90
N THR A 608 -14.53 11.57 -9.59
CA THR A 608 -15.17 12.67 -8.85
C THR A 608 -14.16 13.56 -8.15
N VAL A 609 -14.60 14.78 -7.83
CA VAL A 609 -13.96 15.63 -6.83
C VAL A 609 -14.98 15.85 -5.73
N ARG A 610 -14.66 15.42 -4.51
CA ARG A 610 -15.47 15.63 -3.31
C ARG A 610 -14.69 16.50 -2.34
N ILE A 611 -15.40 17.37 -1.63
CA ILE A 611 -14.79 18.19 -0.59
C ILE A 611 -15.57 17.94 0.69
N PHE A 612 -14.89 17.80 1.82
CA PHE A 612 -15.54 17.63 3.11
C PHE A 612 -14.69 18.25 4.22
N GLY A 613 -15.33 18.51 5.37
CA GLY A 613 -14.61 18.82 6.60
C GLY A 613 -13.74 17.65 7.05
N SER A 614 -12.92 17.83 8.06
CA SER A 614 -12.09 16.75 8.58
C SER A 614 -12.81 15.93 9.64
N ALA A 615 -12.36 14.69 9.83
CA ALA A 615 -12.81 13.88 10.94
C ALA A 615 -12.46 14.57 12.27
N CYS A 616 -13.34 14.40 13.23
CA CYS A 616 -13.20 14.86 14.59
C CYS A 616 -12.83 13.64 15.45
N ASP A 617 -11.68 13.70 16.14
CA ASP A 617 -11.37 12.76 17.22
C ASP A 617 -11.37 13.49 18.57
N LYS A 618 -12.26 13.08 19.47
CA LYS A 618 -12.47 13.69 20.79
C LYS A 618 -12.49 15.22 20.71
N CYS A 619 -13.18 15.79 19.73
CA CYS A 619 -13.07 17.24 19.45
C CYS A 619 -14.09 18.08 20.20
N TYR A 620 -15.06 17.45 20.88
CA TYR A 620 -16.12 18.16 21.58
C TYR A 620 -16.58 17.40 22.83
N TYR A 621 -16.72 18.12 23.95
CA TYR A 621 -17.36 17.63 25.17
C TYR A 621 -18.81 18.12 25.25
N LEU A 622 -19.73 17.19 25.54
CA LEU A 622 -21.11 17.57 25.82
C LEU A 622 -21.19 18.40 27.13
N PRO A 623 -22.06 19.42 27.21
CA PRO A 623 -22.19 20.26 28.40
C PRO A 623 -22.52 19.45 29.66
N THR A 624 -21.83 19.72 30.78
CA THR A 624 -21.92 19.02 32.08
C THR A 624 -23.27 19.17 32.82
N GLN A 625 -24.24 19.90 32.25
CA GLN A 625 -25.58 20.09 32.81
C GLN A 625 -26.67 19.33 32.06
N THR A 626 -26.31 18.31 31.29
CA THR A 626 -27.30 17.36 30.78
C THR A 626 -27.88 16.60 31.97
N SER A 627 -29.07 17.01 32.42
CA SER A 627 -29.85 16.34 33.48
C SER A 627 -30.15 14.86 33.20
N LYS A 628 -29.82 14.41 31.99
CA LYS A 628 -29.78 13.01 31.57
C LYS A 628 -28.38 12.46 31.83
N LYS A 629 -28.19 11.84 33.00
CA LYS A 629 -27.11 10.86 33.18
C LYS A 629 -27.38 9.71 32.21
N LEU A 630 -26.40 9.36 31.38
CA LEU A 630 -26.42 8.15 30.56
C LEU A 630 -26.47 6.90 31.44
#